data_AF-A0A161W7M1-F1
#
_entry.id   AF-A0A161W7M1-F1
#
_cell.length_a   1.000
_cell.length_b   1.000
_cell.length_c   1.000
_cell.angle_alpha   90.00
_cell.angle_beta   90.00
_cell.angle_gamma   90.00
#
_symmetry.space_group_name_H-M   'P 1'
#
loop_
_entity.id
_entity.type
_entity.pdbx_description
1 polymer ?
#
loop_
_entity_poly.entity_id
_entity_poly.type
_entity_poly.pdbx_seq_one_letter_code
_entity_poly.pdbx_strand_id
1 'polypeptide(L)'
;LVAEKEAEGRGIPWGKIHYIPTLDGEVNQFTWKDNALVLFLTTVFREGQDVIRSRRRPAGDTTAKRAARRQVYGSDARKDLPVPVPIDEYNHKVNGVDISDQMRSYDQWGHPIRRGGWQAIAWDFLLEVIVVNSFLLQLWGKPN
;
A
#
# COMPACT_ATOMS: atom_id res chain seq x y z
N LEU A 1 19.34 7.64 -4.11
CA LEU A 1 17.97 7.92 -3.63
C LEU A 1 17.57 9.39 -3.70
N VAL A 2 18.28 10.33 -3.06
CA VAL A 2 17.92 11.76 -3.09
C VAL A 2 17.86 12.32 -4.51
N ALA A 3 18.91 12.12 -5.32
CA ALA A 3 18.92 12.55 -6.72
C ALA A 3 17.81 11.89 -7.57
N GLU A 4 17.51 10.60 -7.31
CA GLU A 4 16.42 9.90 -8.02
C GLU A 4 15.06 10.50 -7.65
N LYS A 5 14.85 10.83 -6.37
CA LYS A 5 13.66 11.50 -5.88
C LYS A 5 13.53 12.90 -6.50
N GLU A 6 14.59 13.69 -6.52
CA GLU A 6 14.64 15.02 -7.15
C GLU A 6 14.34 14.96 -8.65
N ALA A 7 14.82 13.92 -9.33
CA ALA A 7 14.52 13.66 -10.73
C ALA A 7 13.13 13.02 -10.96
N GLU A 8 12.39 12.66 -9.90
CA GLU A 8 11.14 11.89 -9.94
C GLU A 8 11.28 10.53 -10.67
N GLY A 9 12.49 9.97 -10.62
CA GLY A 9 12.87 8.75 -11.33
C GLY A 9 12.80 8.91 -12.85
N ARG A 10 12.92 10.13 -13.39
CA ARG A 10 13.12 10.34 -14.84
C ARG A 10 14.44 9.70 -15.27
N GLY A 11 14.43 9.02 -16.41
CA GLY A 11 15.60 8.28 -16.92
C GLY A 11 15.79 6.89 -16.32
N ILE A 12 15.07 6.54 -15.25
CA ILE A 12 15.10 5.18 -14.69
C ILE A 12 14.13 4.29 -15.51
N PRO A 13 14.57 3.13 -16.03
CA PRO A 13 13.70 2.19 -16.73
C PRO A 13 12.59 1.66 -15.82
N TRP A 14 11.43 1.36 -16.41
CA TRP A 14 10.34 0.72 -15.68
C TRP A 14 10.77 -0.65 -15.13
N GLY A 15 10.35 -0.96 -13.90
CA GLY A 15 10.69 -2.18 -13.18
C GLY A 15 12.05 -2.14 -12.49
N LYS A 16 12.90 -1.13 -12.76
CA LYS A 16 14.22 -1.05 -12.15
C LYS A 16 14.10 -0.78 -10.64
N ILE A 17 14.89 -1.51 -9.88
CA ILE A 17 15.05 -1.35 -8.44
C ILE A 17 16.51 -1.02 -8.11
N HIS A 18 16.72 -0.11 -7.16
CA HIS A 18 18.02 0.20 -6.56
C HIS A 18 17.93 0.04 -5.05
N TYR A 19 18.92 -0.64 -4.47
CA TYR A 19 19.02 -0.90 -3.04
C TYR A 19 20.20 -0.13 -2.45
N ILE A 20 20.01 0.46 -1.27
CA ILE A 20 21.03 1.14 -0.50
C ILE A 20 20.84 0.75 0.97
N PRO A 21 21.56 -0.28 1.45
CA PRO A 21 21.57 -0.58 2.89
C PRO A 21 22.25 0.55 3.67
N THR A 22 21.83 0.73 4.92
CA THR A 22 22.55 1.57 5.89
C THR A 22 23.93 0.99 6.21
N LEU A 23 24.83 1.81 6.77
CA LEU A 23 26.21 1.40 7.09
C LEU A 23 26.27 0.19 8.04
N ASP A 24 25.30 0.08 8.95
CA ASP A 24 25.13 -1.04 9.88
C ASP A 24 24.40 -2.25 9.26
N GLY A 25 23.81 -2.09 8.07
CA GLY A 25 23.05 -3.14 7.39
C GLY A 25 21.69 -3.48 8.01
N GLU A 26 21.25 -2.72 9.01
CA GLU A 26 20.00 -2.97 9.75
C GLU A 26 18.76 -2.49 8.98
N VAL A 27 18.91 -1.44 8.18
CA VAL A 27 17.83 -0.89 7.36
C VAL A 27 18.26 -0.88 5.91
N ASN A 28 17.37 -1.33 5.04
CA ASN A 28 17.52 -1.22 3.61
C ASN A 28 16.58 -0.16 3.05
N GLN A 29 17.14 0.73 2.24
CA GLN A 29 16.41 1.77 1.54
C GLN A 29 16.40 1.44 0.06
N PHE A 30 15.23 1.48 -0.58
CA PHE A 30 15.19 1.21 -2.01
C PHE A 30 14.24 2.13 -2.78
N THR A 31 14.57 2.33 -4.04
CA THR A 31 13.70 2.90 -5.05
C THR A 31 13.25 1.85 -6.01
N TRP A 32 11.99 1.89 -6.39
CA TRP A 32 11.45 1.07 -7.46
C TRP A 32 10.71 1.95 -8.46
N LYS A 33 11.04 1.79 -9.74
CA LYS A 33 10.37 2.54 -10.80
C LYS A 33 9.18 1.76 -11.33
N ASP A 34 7.99 2.14 -10.89
CA ASP A 34 6.73 1.75 -11.54
C ASP A 34 6.30 2.85 -12.52
N ASN A 35 4.99 3.10 -12.65
CA ASN A 35 4.46 4.29 -13.30
C ASN A 35 5.01 5.57 -12.66
N ALA A 36 5.32 5.55 -11.37
CA ALA A 36 6.00 6.61 -10.64
C ALA A 36 7.20 6.01 -9.90
N LEU A 37 8.11 6.86 -9.42
CA LEU A 37 9.16 6.42 -8.51
C LEU A 37 8.54 6.12 -7.14
N VAL A 38 8.73 4.90 -6.64
CA VAL A 38 8.35 4.47 -5.30
C VAL A 38 9.59 4.45 -4.42
N LEU A 39 9.47 4.99 -3.20
CA LEU A 39 10.50 4.98 -2.17
C LEU A 39 10.03 4.09 -1.03
N PHE A 40 10.92 3.27 -0.48
CA PHE A 40 10.57 2.34 0.58
C PHE A 40 11.74 2.07 1.54
N LEU A 41 11.41 1.73 2.78
CA LEU A 41 12.35 1.36 3.83
C LEU A 41 11.93 0.02 4.44
N THR A 42 12.88 -0.84 4.75
CA THR A 42 12.60 -2.13 5.38
C THR A 42 13.80 -2.61 6.19
N THR A 43 13.54 -3.31 7.29
CA THR A 43 14.56 -4.02 8.08
C THR A 43 14.63 -5.51 7.74
N VAL A 44 13.71 -6.00 6.89
CA VAL A 44 13.53 -7.42 6.61
C VAL A 44 14.08 -7.79 5.24
N PHE A 45 13.80 -6.98 4.21
CA PHE A 45 14.13 -7.32 2.84
C PHE A 45 15.44 -6.67 2.38
N ARG A 46 16.33 -7.49 1.81
CA ARG A 46 17.62 -7.05 1.26
C ARG A 46 17.52 -6.83 -0.24
N GLU A 47 18.07 -7.72 -1.05
CA GLU A 47 18.13 -7.55 -2.51
C GLU A 47 17.59 -8.77 -3.26
N GLY A 48 17.16 -8.55 -4.50
CA GLY A 48 16.99 -9.62 -5.50
C GLY A 48 15.77 -10.51 -5.34
N GLN A 49 14.73 -10.05 -4.65
CA GLN A 49 13.49 -10.80 -4.47
C GLN A 49 12.35 -10.15 -5.26
N ASP A 50 11.95 -10.78 -6.36
CA ASP A 50 10.80 -10.39 -7.16
C ASP A 50 9.77 -11.52 -7.20
N VAL A 51 8.49 -11.15 -7.26
CA VAL A 51 7.36 -12.05 -7.47
C VAL A 51 6.62 -11.62 -8.74
N ILE A 52 6.22 -12.59 -9.56
CA ILE A 52 5.42 -12.32 -10.74
C ILE A 52 3.97 -12.06 -10.33
N ARG A 53 3.43 -10.91 -10.73
CA ARG A 53 2.03 -10.55 -10.50
C ARG A 53 1.35 -10.15 -11.81
N SER A 54 0.15 -10.66 -12.05
CA SER A 54 -0.74 -10.19 -13.12
C SER A 54 -1.22 -8.78 -12.77
N ARG A 55 -0.59 -7.76 -13.35
CA ARG A 55 -0.93 -6.36 -13.09
C ARG A 55 -1.84 -5.81 -14.17
N ARG A 56 -2.76 -4.93 -13.77
CA ARG A 56 -3.65 -4.22 -14.68
C ARG A 56 -2.93 -3.02 -15.28
N ARG A 57 -3.12 -2.81 -16.58
CA ARG A 57 -2.65 -1.62 -17.30
C ARG A 57 -3.18 -0.36 -16.62
N PRO A 58 -2.31 0.62 -16.29
CA PRO A 58 -2.74 1.83 -15.60
C PRO A 58 -3.75 2.64 -16.42
N ALA A 59 -4.77 3.15 -15.72
CA ALA A 59 -5.80 4.02 -16.27
C ALA A 59 -5.47 5.50 -16.05
N GLY A 60 -5.84 6.35 -17.02
CA GLY A 60 -5.62 7.79 -17.00
C GLY A 60 -4.45 8.25 -17.89
N ASP A 61 -4.29 9.57 -17.97
CA ASP A 61 -3.56 10.22 -19.07
C ASP A 61 -2.31 11.01 -18.69
N THR A 62 -1.78 10.77 -17.49
CA THR A 62 -0.48 11.33 -17.12
C THR A 62 0.63 10.78 -18.01
N THR A 63 1.69 11.58 -18.22
CA THR A 63 2.85 11.20 -19.05
C THR A 63 3.44 9.87 -18.64
N ALA A 64 3.57 9.64 -17.34
CA ALA A 64 4.17 8.41 -16.81
C ALA A 64 3.28 7.17 -17.05
N LYS A 65 1.96 7.31 -16.92
CA LYS A 65 1.00 6.25 -17.25
C LYS A 65 0.98 5.96 -18.76
N ARG A 66 1.06 6.98 -19.62
CA ARG A 66 1.17 6.80 -21.07
C ARG A 66 2.46 6.08 -21.46
N ALA A 67 3.59 6.41 -20.82
CA ALA A 67 4.87 5.74 -21.03
C ALA A 67 4.78 4.26 -20.64
N ALA A 68 4.27 3.93 -19.44
CA ALA A 68 4.08 2.55 -19.01
C ALA A 68 3.14 1.77 -19.95
N ARG A 69 2.03 2.38 -20.38
CA ARG A 69 1.13 1.76 -21.37
C ARG A 69 1.85 1.40 -22.66
N ARG A 70 2.67 2.29 -23.21
CA ARG A 70 3.37 2.07 -24.49
C ARG A 70 4.56 1.13 -24.35
N GLN A 71 5.36 1.28 -23.30
CA GLN A 71 6.66 0.61 -23.15
C GLN A 71 6.55 -0.75 -22.44
N VAL A 72 5.57 -0.94 -21.56
CA VAL A 72 5.46 -2.13 -20.71
C VAL A 72 4.28 -3.01 -21.14
N TYR A 73 3.09 -2.41 -21.25
CA TYR A 73 1.84 -3.16 -21.49
C TYR A 73 1.50 -3.35 -22.98
N GLY A 74 1.87 -2.40 -23.84
CA GLY A 74 1.45 -2.41 -25.25
C GLY A 74 -0.07 -2.41 -25.39
N SER A 75 -0.60 -3.37 -26.15
CA SER A 75 -2.03 -3.59 -26.34
C SER A 75 -2.72 -4.20 -25.12
N ASP A 76 -1.98 -4.90 -24.25
CA ASP A 76 -2.56 -5.80 -23.27
C ASP A 76 -3.19 -5.05 -22.09
N ALA A 77 -4.38 -5.49 -21.69
CA ALA A 77 -5.10 -4.90 -20.55
C ALA A 77 -4.50 -5.35 -19.20
N ARG A 78 -3.85 -6.51 -19.17
CA ARG A 78 -3.12 -7.07 -18.03
C ARG A 78 -1.83 -7.69 -18.53
N LYS A 79 -0.81 -7.68 -17.68
CA LYS A 79 0.47 -8.30 -17.98
C LYS A 79 1.11 -8.85 -16.71
N ASP A 80 1.73 -10.02 -16.83
CA ASP A 80 2.54 -10.59 -15.78
C ASP A 80 3.88 -9.86 -15.72
N LEU A 81 4.12 -9.20 -14.59
CA LEU A 81 5.28 -8.34 -14.40
C LEU A 81 5.98 -8.68 -13.08
N PRO A 82 7.32 -8.61 -13.03
CA PRO A 82 8.05 -8.73 -11.79
C PRO A 82 7.74 -7.53 -10.89
N VAL A 83 7.39 -7.81 -9.64
CA VAL A 83 7.18 -6.84 -8.57
C VAL A 83 8.11 -7.19 -7.43
N PRO A 84 8.83 -6.22 -6.84
CA PRO A 84 9.65 -6.50 -5.67
C PRO A 84 8.79 -7.10 -4.55
N VAL A 85 9.22 -8.23 -3.98
CA VAL A 85 8.58 -8.87 -2.82
C VAL A 85 8.28 -7.88 -1.68
N PRO A 86 9.17 -6.94 -1.28
CA PRO A 86 8.81 -5.99 -0.23
C PRO A 86 7.61 -5.09 -0.59
N ILE A 87 7.46 -4.73 -1.87
CA ILE A 87 6.31 -3.94 -2.34
C ILE A 87 5.05 -4.80 -2.37
N ASP A 88 5.17 -6.04 -2.80
CA ASP A 88 4.07 -6.98 -2.83
C ASP A 88 3.53 -7.29 -1.43
N GLU A 89 4.42 -7.63 -0.49
CA GLU A 89 4.10 -7.89 0.91
C GLU A 89 3.49 -6.66 1.60
N TYR A 90 4.02 -5.47 1.33
CA TYR A 90 3.44 -4.21 1.82
C TYR A 90 2.00 -4.04 1.32
N ASN A 91 1.77 -4.13 0.01
CA ASN A 91 0.44 -3.92 -0.56
C ASN A 91 -0.61 -4.92 -0.08
N HIS A 92 -0.23 -6.15 0.27
CA HIS A 92 -1.17 -7.15 0.81
C HIS A 92 -1.46 -6.99 2.30
N LYS A 93 -0.65 -6.23 3.05
CA LYS A 93 -0.73 -6.17 4.54
C LYS A 93 -1.04 -4.79 5.12
N VAL A 94 -0.96 -3.72 4.33
CA VAL A 94 -1.04 -2.33 4.84
C VAL A 94 -2.46 -1.81 4.99
N ASN A 95 -3.42 -2.40 4.28
CA ASN A 95 -4.82 -1.98 4.31
C ASN A 95 -5.57 -2.40 5.58
N GLY A 96 -4.91 -2.90 6.63
CA GLY A 96 -5.59 -3.33 7.86
C GLY A 96 -6.36 -2.20 8.55
N VAL A 97 -5.78 -1.00 8.62
CA VAL A 97 -6.45 0.19 9.18
C VAL A 97 -7.62 0.61 8.30
N ASP A 98 -7.41 0.70 6.98
CA ASP A 98 -8.45 1.10 6.03
C ASP A 98 -9.63 0.10 6.02
N ILE A 99 -9.35 -1.20 6.11
CA ILE A 99 -10.38 -2.25 6.23
C ILE A 99 -11.17 -2.05 7.52
N SER A 100 -10.49 -1.80 8.65
CA SER A 100 -11.16 -1.56 9.93
C SER A 100 -12.02 -0.29 9.89
N ASP A 101 -11.52 0.78 9.28
CA ASP A 101 -12.28 2.03 9.11
C ASP A 101 -13.49 1.83 8.20
N GLN A 102 -13.32 1.09 7.10
CA GLN A 102 -14.40 0.73 6.19
C GLN A 102 -15.48 -0.10 6.91
N MET A 103 -15.11 -1.09 7.71
CA MET A 103 -16.07 -1.88 8.49
C MET A 103 -16.87 -1.01 9.45
N ARG A 104 -16.21 -0.07 10.12
CA ARG A 104 -16.88 0.90 10.99
C ARG A 104 -17.82 1.84 10.22
N SER A 105 -17.43 2.24 9.00
CA SER A 105 -18.24 3.14 8.18
C SER A 105 -19.61 2.58 7.77
N TYR A 106 -19.77 1.25 7.71
CA TYR A 106 -21.05 0.63 7.37
C TYR A 106 -22.07 0.68 8.52
N ASP A 107 -21.60 0.62 9.76
CA ASP A 107 -22.42 0.50 10.97
C ASP A 107 -22.24 1.69 11.92
N GLN A 108 -22.04 2.89 11.37
CA GLN A 108 -21.80 4.10 12.17
C GLN A 108 -22.96 4.42 13.10
N TRP A 109 -22.62 4.95 14.27
CA TRP A 109 -23.57 5.34 15.32
C TRP A 109 -24.59 6.41 14.86
N GLY A 110 -24.32 7.16 13.79
CA GLY A 110 -25.30 7.96 13.04
C GLY A 110 -25.94 9.15 13.77
N HIS A 111 -25.65 9.35 15.05
CA HIS A 111 -26.22 10.42 15.86
C HIS A 111 -25.36 11.69 15.85
N PRO A 112 -25.96 12.88 15.69
CA PRO A 112 -25.21 14.13 15.73
C PRO A 112 -24.52 14.35 17.08
N ILE A 113 -23.19 14.57 17.05
CA ILE A 113 -22.41 14.97 18.21
C ILE A 113 -22.62 16.47 18.47
N ARG A 114 -23.05 16.81 19.69
CA ARG A 114 -23.40 18.20 20.05
C ARG A 114 -22.72 18.71 21.34
N ARG A 115 -22.08 17.85 22.13
CA ARG A 115 -21.54 18.21 23.46
C ARG A 115 -20.03 17.98 23.63
N GLY A 116 -19.28 18.06 22.53
CA GLY A 116 -17.81 18.13 22.55
C GLY A 116 -17.09 16.82 22.20
N GLY A 117 -15.76 16.89 22.12
CA GLY A 117 -14.91 15.82 21.57
C GLY A 117 -14.96 14.48 22.31
N TRP A 118 -15.33 14.45 23.59
CA TRP A 118 -15.46 13.20 24.35
C TRP A 118 -16.59 12.31 23.79
N GLN A 119 -17.67 12.89 23.25
CA GLN A 119 -18.76 12.13 22.64
C GLN A 119 -18.30 11.47 21.34
N ALA A 120 -17.47 12.16 20.55
CA ALA A 120 -16.88 11.61 19.33
C ALA A 120 -15.99 10.41 19.64
N ILE A 121 -15.15 10.52 20.67
CA ILE A 121 -14.28 9.42 21.08
C ILE A 121 -15.10 8.25 21.62
N ALA A 122 -16.09 8.49 22.47
CA ALA A 122 -16.87 7.43 23.08
C ALA A 122 -17.74 6.68 22.05
N TRP A 123 -18.46 7.42 21.19
CA TRP A 123 -19.52 6.85 20.36
C TRP A 123 -19.09 6.59 18.92
N ASP A 124 -18.41 7.54 18.29
CA ASP A 124 -18.01 7.41 16.88
C ASP A 124 -16.66 6.69 16.72
N PHE A 125 -15.94 6.41 17.81
CA PHE A 125 -14.68 5.65 17.75
C PHE A 125 -14.69 4.40 18.62
N LEU A 126 -14.75 4.54 19.95
CA LEU A 126 -14.60 3.41 20.86
C LEU A 126 -15.73 2.39 20.71
N LEU A 127 -16.99 2.84 20.65
CA LEU A 127 -18.13 1.95 20.48
C LEU A 127 -18.04 1.19 19.15
N GLU A 128 -17.76 1.88 18.04
CA GLU A 128 -17.62 1.25 16.72
C GLU A 128 -16.47 0.22 16.68
N VAL A 129 -15.32 0.54 17.29
CA VAL A 129 -14.19 -0.39 17.42
C VAL A 129 -14.59 -1.62 18.24
N ILE A 130 -15.31 -1.45 19.35
CA ILE A 130 -15.78 -2.56 20.18
C ILE A 130 -16.74 -3.46 19.41
N VAL A 131 -17.69 -2.88 18.65
CA VAL A 131 -18.66 -3.63 17.85
C VAL A 131 -17.95 -4.46 16.78
N VAL A 132 -17.06 -3.84 15.99
CA VAL A 132 -16.29 -4.54 14.95
C VAL A 132 -15.42 -5.64 15.54
N ASN A 133 -14.68 -5.36 16.63
CA ASN A 133 -13.83 -6.37 17.26
C ASN A 133 -14.64 -7.52 17.86
N SER A 134 -15.81 -7.25 18.44
CA SER A 134 -16.70 -8.30 18.96
C SER A 134 -17.21 -9.20 17.83
N PHE A 135 -17.58 -8.62 16.70
CA PHE A 135 -17.95 -9.36 15.50
C PHE A 135 -16.80 -10.23 14.98
N LEU A 136 -15.59 -9.68 14.86
CA LEU A 136 -14.41 -10.44 14.42
C LEU A 136 -14.07 -11.58 15.38
N LEU A 137 -14.16 -11.35 16.69
CA LEU A 137 -13.97 -12.37 17.71
C LEU A 137 -15.02 -13.47 17.62
N GLN A 138 -16.28 -13.15 17.34
CA GLN A 138 -17.31 -14.15 17.13
C GLN A 138 -17.11 -14.94 15.82
N LEU A 139 -16.69 -14.25 14.75
CA LEU A 139 -16.49 -14.85 13.44
C LEU A 139 -15.30 -15.83 13.43
N TRP A 140 -14.22 -15.49 14.14
CA TRP A 140 -12.97 -16.26 14.13
C TRP A 140 -12.73 -17.08 15.39
N GLY A 141 -13.27 -16.63 16.52
CA GLY A 141 -13.25 -17.40 17.75
C GLY A 141 -14.17 -18.57 17.55
N LYS A 142 -13.61 -19.77 17.31
CA LYS A 142 -14.34 -21.03 17.29
C LYS A 142 -14.89 -21.26 18.70
N PRO A 143 -16.14 -20.90 19.02
CA PRO A 143 -16.66 -21.09 20.35
C PRO A 143 -16.92 -22.60 20.49
N ASN A 144 -16.46 -23.19 21.59
CA ASN A 144 -16.79 -24.58 21.90
C ASN A 144 -18.29 -24.72 22.16
#